data_AF-A0A846CCP2-F1
#
_entry.id   AF-A0A846CCP2-F1
#
_cell.length_a   1.000
_cell.length_b   1.000
_cell.length_c   1.000
_cell.angle_alpha   90.00
_cell.angle_beta   90.00
_cell.angle_gamma   90.00
#
_symmetry.space_group_name_H-M   'P 1'
#
loop_
_entity.id
_entity.type
_entity.pdbx_description
1 polymer ?
#
loop_
_entity_poly.entity_id
_entity_poly.type
_entity_poly.pdbx_seq_one_letter_code
_entity_poly.pdbx_strand_id
1 'polypeptide(L)'
;MDVGSLGIEIVQSWSPFLVKKTDRFYCELREDTNINGQVWTVMYDNGNNRQPWLGMLRAMDGNWKPLERCERVAGRLNSFREDGLVALEYRDDSKTPNQEVICAKTQLSGDACPLLLTLDVGVDGYQALRDIIEALRNGTTVYQNSEGILAKSNFSGE
;
A
#
# COMPACT_ATOMS: atom_id res chain seq x y z
N MET A 1 -8.58 -32.15 -30.36
CA MET A 1 -7.85 -30.87 -30.25
C MET A 1 -8.90 -29.81 -29.95
N ASP A 2 -8.53 -28.79 -29.18
CA ASP A 2 -9.38 -27.78 -28.52
C ASP A 2 -10.01 -28.15 -27.17
N VAL A 3 -9.15 -28.13 -26.14
CA VAL A 3 -9.57 -27.76 -24.79
C VAL A 3 -9.40 -26.24 -24.72
N GLY A 4 -10.49 -25.52 -25.00
CA GLY A 4 -10.57 -24.08 -24.77
C GLY A 4 -10.37 -23.81 -23.29
N SER A 5 -9.18 -23.33 -22.95
CA SER A 5 -8.84 -22.86 -21.60
C SER A 5 -9.71 -21.63 -21.33
N LEU A 6 -10.80 -21.81 -20.58
CA LEU A 6 -11.48 -20.70 -19.92
C LEU A 6 -10.52 -20.19 -18.85
N GLY A 7 -9.66 -19.24 -19.25
CA GLY A 7 -8.90 -18.42 -18.33
C GLY A 7 -9.90 -17.76 -17.39
N ILE A 8 -9.96 -18.26 -16.17
CA ILE A 8 -10.72 -17.63 -15.11
C ILE A 8 -9.96 -16.34 -14.82
N GLU A 9 -10.42 -15.22 -15.37
CA GLU A 9 -10.06 -13.90 -14.84
C GLU A 9 -10.69 -13.81 -13.45
N ILE A 10 -10.02 -14.45 -12.49
CA ILE A 10 -10.25 -14.14 -11.08
C ILE A 10 -9.61 -12.78 -10.87
N VAL A 11 -10.27 -11.72 -11.35
CA VAL A 11 -10.18 -10.44 -10.68
C VAL A 11 -10.77 -10.71 -9.30
N GLN A 12 -9.95 -11.20 -8.38
CA GLN A 12 -10.26 -11.17 -6.96
C GLN A 12 -10.35 -9.68 -6.66
N SER A 13 -11.50 -9.09 -6.96
CA SER A 13 -11.92 -7.81 -6.45
C SER A 13 -12.02 -8.05 -4.95
N TRP A 14 -10.92 -7.76 -4.25
CA TRP A 14 -10.89 -7.75 -2.80
C TRP A 14 -11.89 -6.66 -2.40
N SER A 15 -13.13 -7.10 -2.11
CA SER A 15 -14.30 -6.28 -1.80
C SER A 15 -13.97 -5.10 -0.90
N PRO A 16 -14.68 -3.97 -1.08
CA PRO A 16 -14.11 -2.65 -0.96
C PRO A 16 -13.66 -2.38 0.46
N PHE A 17 -12.44 -1.88 0.49
CA PHE A 17 -11.79 -1.25 1.62
C PHE A 17 -12.75 -0.50 2.53
N LEU A 18 -12.59 -0.69 3.84
CA LEU A 18 -13.37 -0.15 4.95
C LEU A 18 -13.25 1.38 5.12
N VAL A 19 -12.81 2.08 4.09
CA VAL A 19 -12.44 3.50 4.13
C VAL A 19 -13.65 4.34 3.69
N LYS A 20 -14.25 5.03 4.66
CA LYS A 20 -15.37 5.96 4.48
C LYS A 20 -14.87 7.35 4.16
N LYS A 21 -15.73 8.23 3.61
CA LYS A 21 -15.41 9.65 3.40
C LYS A 21 -15.11 10.45 4.69
N THR A 22 -15.43 9.91 5.85
CA THR A 22 -15.12 10.54 7.14
C THR A 22 -13.72 10.21 7.64
N ASP A 23 -13.11 9.14 7.10
CA ASP A 23 -11.85 8.64 7.61
C ASP A 23 -10.70 9.55 7.18
N ARG A 24 -9.55 9.40 7.80
CA ARG A 24 -8.39 10.28 7.59
C ARG A 24 -7.12 9.47 7.52
N PHE A 25 -6.25 9.88 6.59
CA PHE A 25 -4.88 9.43 6.50
C PHE A 25 -3.94 10.59 6.80
N TYR A 26 -2.90 10.36 7.56
CA TYR A 26 -1.87 11.37 7.85
C TYR A 26 -0.55 10.70 8.19
N CYS A 27 0.51 11.49 8.26
CA CYS A 27 1.85 11.00 8.55
C CYS A 27 2.25 11.29 9.99
N GLU A 28 2.86 10.29 10.61
CA GLU A 28 3.38 10.37 11.97
C GLU A 28 4.73 9.66 12.04
N LEU A 29 5.71 10.27 12.69
CA LEU A 29 6.98 9.62 13.01
C LEU A 29 6.78 8.79 14.27
N ARG A 30 7.04 7.48 14.19
CA ARG A 30 6.75 6.55 15.28
C ARG A 30 7.94 5.65 15.56
N GLU A 31 8.10 5.28 16.83
CA GLU A 31 8.95 4.16 17.22
C GLU A 31 8.36 2.86 16.68
N ASP A 32 9.22 2.03 16.10
CA ASP A 32 8.87 0.75 15.54
C ASP A 32 9.87 -0.32 16.00
N THR A 33 9.37 -1.23 16.82
CA THR A 33 10.14 -2.30 17.45
C THR A 33 10.62 -3.35 16.45
N ASN A 34 10.01 -3.47 15.28
CA ASN A 34 10.43 -4.44 14.26
C ASN A 34 11.76 -4.02 13.60
N ILE A 35 12.08 -2.73 13.63
CA ILE A 35 13.29 -2.17 13.02
C ILE A 35 14.22 -1.50 14.04
N ASN A 36 13.88 -1.52 15.33
CA ASN A 36 14.60 -0.85 16.41
C ASN A 36 14.92 0.63 16.10
N GLY A 37 13.92 1.41 15.71
CA GLY A 37 14.08 2.83 15.43
C GLY A 37 12.80 3.54 15.02
N GLN A 38 12.95 4.77 14.51
CA GLN A 38 11.82 5.61 14.10
C GLN A 38 11.52 5.49 12.61
N VAL A 39 10.23 5.40 12.27
CA VAL A 39 9.75 5.30 10.88
C VAL A 39 8.57 6.24 10.65
N TRP A 40 8.62 6.99 9.54
CA TRP A 40 7.47 7.76 9.07
C TRP A 40 6.39 6.81 8.57
N THR A 41 5.23 6.87 9.20
CA THR A 41 4.15 5.91 8.99
C THR A 41 2.88 6.63 8.57
N VAL A 42 2.22 6.12 7.52
CA VAL A 42 0.86 6.52 7.21
C VAL A 42 -0.05 5.90 8.26
N MET A 43 -0.71 6.76 9.01
CA MET A 43 -1.71 6.44 10.00
C MET A 43 -3.09 6.41 9.35
N TYR A 44 -3.96 5.53 9.85
CA TYR A 44 -5.38 5.48 9.51
C TYR A 44 -6.22 5.82 10.73
N ASP A 45 -7.16 6.74 10.58
CA ASP A 45 -8.10 7.16 11.61
C ASP A 45 -9.53 7.13 11.05
N ASN A 46 -10.39 6.30 11.62
CA ASN A 46 -11.79 6.16 11.21
C ASN A 46 -12.76 6.88 12.16
N GLY A 47 -12.25 7.77 13.01
CA GLY A 47 -12.99 8.51 14.03
C GLY A 47 -13.19 7.74 15.35
N ASN A 48 -13.15 6.40 15.33
CA ASN A 48 -13.27 5.56 16.52
C ASN A 48 -11.94 4.92 16.93
N ASN A 49 -11.11 4.59 15.96
CA ASN A 49 -9.82 3.96 16.14
C ASN A 49 -8.76 4.64 15.29
N ARG A 50 -7.54 4.66 15.82
CA ARG A 50 -6.35 5.18 15.18
C ARG A 50 -5.28 4.10 15.19
N GLN A 51 -4.78 3.75 14.01
CA GLN A 51 -3.81 2.67 13.86
C GLN A 51 -2.70 3.03 12.86
N PRO A 52 -1.46 2.55 13.09
CA PRO A 52 -0.43 2.60 12.07
C PRO A 52 -0.80 1.65 10.92
N TRP A 53 -0.35 1.94 9.71
CA TRP A 53 -0.68 1.12 8.56
C TRP A 53 0.51 0.89 7.61
N LEU A 54 1.17 1.95 7.15
CA LEU A 54 2.15 1.84 6.07
C LEU A 54 3.43 2.63 6.37
N GLY A 55 4.52 1.92 6.67
CA GLY A 55 5.81 2.49 7.04
C GLY A 55 6.71 2.82 5.84
N MET A 56 7.34 3.99 5.88
CA MET A 56 8.32 4.48 4.90
C MET A 56 9.74 4.38 5.47
N LEU A 57 10.41 3.24 5.28
CA LEU A 57 11.74 3.02 5.87
C LEU A 57 12.86 3.80 5.18
N ARG A 58 12.83 3.90 3.84
CA ARG A 58 13.94 4.43 3.06
C ARG A 58 13.52 5.49 2.07
N ALA A 59 14.53 6.26 1.68
CA ALA A 59 14.45 7.04 0.47
C ALA A 59 14.39 6.11 -0.74
N MET A 60 13.61 6.51 -1.76
CA MET A 60 13.67 5.87 -3.07
C MET A 60 14.61 6.64 -3.99
N ASP A 61 14.96 6.02 -5.12
CA ASP A 61 15.68 6.66 -6.21
C ASP A 61 15.07 8.03 -6.55
N GLY A 62 15.93 8.99 -6.86
CA GLY A 62 15.51 10.38 -7.12
C GLY A 62 15.32 11.24 -5.87
N ASN A 63 15.96 10.90 -4.74
CA ASN A 63 15.99 11.68 -3.49
C ASN A 63 14.66 11.82 -2.73
N TRP A 64 13.69 10.94 -2.98
CA TRP A 64 12.41 10.94 -2.26
C TRP A 64 12.60 10.55 -0.80
N LYS A 65 12.53 11.51 0.14
CA LYS A 65 12.74 11.21 1.57
C LYS A 65 11.53 10.46 2.17
N PRO A 66 11.73 9.65 3.24
CA PRO A 66 10.65 8.96 3.95
C PRO A 66 9.43 9.82 4.30
N LEU A 67 9.64 11.03 4.83
CA LEU A 67 8.56 11.97 5.15
C LEU A 67 7.76 12.37 3.90
N GLU A 68 8.45 12.80 2.84
CA GLU A 68 7.81 13.26 1.60
C GLU A 68 7.01 12.13 0.94
N ARG A 69 7.53 10.90 0.98
CA ARG A 69 6.83 9.69 0.51
C ARG A 69 5.59 9.44 1.35
N CYS A 70 5.71 9.50 2.67
CA CYS A 70 4.57 9.37 3.58
C CYS A 70 3.49 10.38 3.23
N GLU A 71 3.83 11.68 3.21
CA GLU A 71 2.86 12.76 3.01
C GLU A 71 2.17 12.65 1.66
N ARG A 72 2.91 12.25 0.62
CA ARG A 72 2.35 12.03 -0.72
C ARG A 72 1.37 10.88 -0.76
N VAL A 73 1.68 9.76 -0.10
CA VAL A 73 0.78 8.60 -0.02
C VAL A 73 -0.46 8.95 0.79
N ALA A 74 -0.31 9.57 1.97
CA ALA A 74 -1.44 10.02 2.79
C ALA A 74 -2.33 11.04 2.04
N GLY A 75 -1.72 12.00 1.33
CA GLY A 75 -2.43 12.97 0.51
C GLY A 75 -3.25 12.31 -0.61
N ARG A 76 -2.65 11.37 -1.36
CA ARG A 76 -3.34 10.59 -2.40
C ARG A 76 -4.51 9.79 -1.84
N LEU A 77 -4.32 9.12 -0.70
CA LEU A 77 -5.39 8.35 -0.05
C LEU A 77 -6.56 9.24 0.35
N ASN A 78 -6.29 10.42 0.92
CA ASN A 78 -7.35 11.36 1.26
C ASN A 78 -8.11 11.84 0.02
N SER A 79 -7.42 12.14 -1.08
CA SER A 79 -8.08 12.47 -2.36
C SER A 79 -8.92 11.30 -2.87
N PHE A 80 -8.35 10.10 -2.97
CA PHE A 80 -9.07 8.93 -3.46
C PHE A 80 -10.29 8.56 -2.60
N ARG A 81 -10.18 8.75 -1.29
CA ARG A 81 -11.29 8.56 -0.35
C ARG A 81 -12.43 9.55 -0.62
N GLU A 82 -12.13 10.83 -0.87
CA GLU A 82 -13.16 11.81 -1.26
C GLU A 82 -13.82 11.44 -2.60
N ASP A 83 -13.02 10.92 -3.54
CA ASP A 83 -13.45 10.43 -4.86
C ASP A 83 -14.21 9.09 -4.80
N GLY A 84 -14.42 8.53 -3.60
CA GLY A 84 -15.10 7.27 -3.39
C GLY A 84 -14.21 6.07 -3.68
N LEU A 85 -13.14 5.90 -2.90
CA LEU A 85 -12.23 4.74 -2.98
C LEU A 85 -13.01 3.42 -2.96
N VAL A 86 -12.83 2.61 -4.00
CA VAL A 86 -13.49 1.31 -4.18
C VAL A 86 -12.51 0.17 -3.89
N ALA A 87 -11.32 0.22 -4.47
CA ALA A 87 -10.34 -0.85 -4.33
C ALA A 87 -8.91 -0.31 -4.41
N LEU A 88 -7.99 -1.10 -3.87
CA LEU A 88 -6.58 -1.00 -4.21
C LEU A 88 -6.26 -2.12 -5.20
N GLU A 89 -5.43 -1.82 -6.18
CA GLU A 89 -4.94 -2.77 -7.18
C GLU A 89 -3.43 -2.56 -7.34
N TYR A 90 -2.78 -3.43 -8.12
CA TYR A 90 -1.38 -3.29 -8.50
C TYR A 90 -1.24 -3.38 -10.01
N ARG A 91 -0.15 -2.81 -10.53
CA ARG A 91 0.22 -2.88 -11.95
C ARG A 91 1.68 -2.52 -12.15
N ASP A 92 2.23 -2.83 -13.32
CA ASP A 92 3.53 -2.31 -13.74
C ASP A 92 3.55 -0.77 -13.82
N ASP A 93 4.70 -0.17 -13.49
CA ASP A 93 4.94 1.24 -13.74
C ASP A 93 5.60 1.49 -15.10
N SER A 94 4.84 2.07 -16.02
CA SER A 94 5.34 2.54 -17.32
C SER A 94 6.52 3.51 -17.24
N LYS A 95 6.72 4.19 -16.10
CA LYS A 95 7.77 5.19 -15.91
C LYS A 95 9.06 4.63 -15.32
N THR A 96 8.99 3.48 -14.66
CA THR A 96 10.12 2.84 -14.00
C THR A 96 10.13 1.35 -14.32
N PRO A 97 10.88 0.95 -15.37
CA PRO A 97 10.93 -0.45 -15.80
C PRO A 97 11.33 -1.38 -14.65
N ASN A 98 10.66 -2.53 -14.54
CA ASN A 98 10.84 -3.54 -13.48
C ASN A 98 10.40 -3.09 -12.08
N GLN A 99 9.56 -2.07 -11.97
CA GLN A 99 8.87 -1.71 -10.74
C GLN A 99 7.37 -1.83 -10.92
N GLU A 100 6.73 -2.36 -9.89
CA GLU A 100 5.28 -2.36 -9.77
C GLU A 100 4.83 -1.21 -8.86
N VAL A 101 3.58 -0.81 -9.02
CA VAL A 101 2.93 0.21 -8.22
C VAL A 101 1.66 -0.34 -7.61
N ILE A 102 1.33 0.16 -6.42
CA ILE A 102 -0.02 0.08 -5.89
C ILE A 102 -0.77 1.30 -6.39
N CYS A 103 -2.00 1.08 -6.84
CA CYS A 103 -2.88 2.12 -7.34
C CYS A 103 -4.28 1.95 -6.75
N ALA A 104 -5.12 2.97 -6.92
CA ALA A 104 -6.43 3.03 -6.29
C ALA A 104 -7.52 3.20 -7.34
N LYS A 105 -8.54 2.34 -7.30
CA LYS A 105 -9.76 2.48 -8.09
C LYS A 105 -10.77 3.27 -7.27
N THR A 106 -11.34 4.34 -7.82
CA THR A 106 -12.36 5.17 -7.18
C THR A 106 -13.62 5.21 -8.03
N GLN A 107 -14.74 5.65 -7.45
CA GLN A 107 -15.96 5.89 -8.21
C GLN A 107 -15.73 6.90 -9.33
N LEU A 108 -14.87 7.91 -9.09
CA LEU A 108 -14.52 8.92 -10.08
C LEU A 108 -13.55 8.39 -11.16
N SER A 109 -12.58 7.56 -10.78
CA SER A 109 -11.57 7.08 -11.72
C SER A 109 -12.10 6.03 -12.69
N GLY A 110 -13.24 5.40 -12.39
CA GLY A 110 -13.78 4.31 -13.20
C GLY A 110 -12.74 3.20 -13.30
N ASP A 111 -12.44 2.73 -14.51
CA ASP A 111 -11.44 1.69 -14.77
C ASP A 111 -9.98 2.17 -14.74
N ALA A 112 -9.74 3.47 -14.54
CA ALA A 112 -8.38 3.96 -14.35
C ALA A 112 -7.84 3.58 -12.96
N CYS A 113 -6.54 3.28 -12.90
CA CYS A 113 -5.81 2.97 -11.68
C CYS A 113 -4.72 4.03 -11.37
N PRO A 114 -5.12 5.22 -10.88
CA PRO A 114 -4.21 6.28 -10.49
C PRO A 114 -3.25 5.83 -9.38
N LEU A 115 -1.99 6.26 -9.52
CA LEU A 115 -0.89 5.88 -8.65
C LEU A 115 -1.16 6.26 -7.19
N LEU A 116 -1.08 5.27 -6.30
CA LEU A 116 -1.02 5.47 -4.85
C LEU A 116 0.44 5.47 -4.40
N LEU A 117 1.16 4.40 -4.71
CA LEU A 117 2.48 4.10 -4.19
C LEU A 117 3.33 3.38 -5.25
N THR A 118 4.60 3.75 -5.38
CA THR A 118 5.62 2.98 -6.12
C THR A 118 6.36 2.04 -5.17
N LEU A 119 6.50 0.77 -5.57
CA LEU A 119 7.22 -0.25 -4.80
C LEU A 119 8.71 -0.25 -5.17
N ASP A 120 9.55 -0.81 -4.30
CA ASP A 120 10.96 -1.03 -4.61
C ASP A 120 11.14 -2.05 -5.75
N VAL A 121 12.27 -1.96 -6.46
CA VAL A 121 12.60 -2.91 -7.52
C VAL A 121 12.63 -4.34 -6.96
N GLY A 122 11.93 -5.26 -7.64
CA GLY A 122 11.89 -6.68 -7.26
C GLY A 122 10.90 -7.02 -6.14
N VAL A 123 10.11 -6.05 -5.64
CA VAL A 123 8.97 -6.32 -4.78
C VAL A 123 7.79 -6.80 -5.64
N ASP A 124 7.24 -7.96 -5.32
CA ASP A 124 6.04 -8.52 -5.96
C ASP A 124 4.80 -7.68 -5.58
N GLY A 125 4.17 -7.08 -6.58
CA GLY A 125 3.04 -6.17 -6.43
C GLY A 125 1.79 -6.83 -5.88
N TYR A 126 1.58 -8.11 -6.20
CA TYR A 126 0.45 -8.88 -5.68
C TYR A 126 0.59 -9.13 -4.17
N GLN A 127 1.76 -9.59 -3.73
CA GLN A 127 2.05 -9.83 -2.32
C GLN A 127 2.04 -8.51 -1.54
N ALA A 128 2.63 -7.44 -2.10
CA ALA A 128 2.59 -6.11 -1.49
C ALA A 128 1.15 -5.61 -1.33
N LEU A 129 0.31 -5.77 -2.35
CA LEU A 129 -1.11 -5.42 -2.27
C LEU A 129 -1.79 -6.20 -1.14
N ARG A 130 -1.64 -7.53 -1.10
CA ARG A 130 -2.21 -8.37 -0.03
C ARG A 130 -1.79 -7.91 1.36
N ASP A 131 -0.50 -7.73 1.60
CA ASP A 131 0.02 -7.30 2.89
C ASP A 131 -0.54 -5.92 3.29
N ILE A 132 -0.65 -4.97 2.35
CA ILE A 132 -1.24 -3.64 2.57
C ILE A 132 -2.71 -3.75 2.97
N ILE A 133 -3.47 -4.59 2.29
CA ILE A 133 -4.89 -4.82 2.60
C ILE A 133 -5.06 -5.45 3.98
N GLU A 134 -4.27 -6.47 4.30
CA GLU A 134 -4.31 -7.18 5.57
C GLU A 134 -3.86 -6.31 6.75
N ALA A 135 -2.81 -5.52 6.56
CA ALA A 135 -2.31 -4.58 7.56
C ALA A 135 -3.40 -3.58 7.99
N LEU A 136 -4.17 -3.03 7.03
CA LEU A 136 -5.26 -2.12 7.37
C LEU A 136 -6.37 -2.81 8.14
N ARG A 137 -6.74 -4.04 7.74
CA ARG A 137 -7.81 -4.81 8.39
C ARG A 137 -7.45 -5.21 9.81
N ASN A 138 -6.19 -5.57 10.04
CA ASN A 138 -5.72 -6.10 11.32
C ASN A 138 -5.18 -5.00 12.25
N GLY A 139 -5.01 -3.77 11.76
CA GLY A 139 -4.43 -2.67 12.52
C GLY A 139 -2.93 -2.86 12.80
N THR A 140 -2.23 -3.47 11.84
CA THR A 140 -0.78 -3.69 11.89
C THR A 140 -0.06 -2.82 10.85
N THR A 141 1.27 -2.78 10.93
CA THR A 141 2.11 -2.04 9.98
C THR A 141 2.71 -2.96 8.94
N VAL A 142 2.73 -2.53 7.68
CA VAL A 142 3.54 -3.10 6.61
C VAL A 142 4.52 -2.06 6.06
N TYR A 143 5.62 -2.51 5.47
CA TYR A 143 6.61 -1.66 4.81
C TYR A 143 6.68 -1.97 3.31
N GLN A 144 7.09 -0.97 2.54
CA GLN A 144 6.99 -0.98 1.08
C GLN A 144 8.24 -1.53 0.37
N ASN A 145 9.21 -2.05 1.12
CA ASN A 145 10.51 -2.43 0.63
C ASN A 145 10.86 -3.89 0.97
N SER A 146 11.83 -4.44 0.23
CA SER A 146 12.38 -5.77 0.48
C SER A 146 12.96 -5.94 1.88
N GLU A 147 13.40 -4.85 2.51
CA GLU A 147 13.88 -4.90 3.90
C GLU A 147 12.78 -5.03 4.95
N GLY A 148 11.55 -4.58 4.66
CA GLY A 148 10.39 -4.90 5.49
C GLY A 148 10.04 -6.38 5.44
N ILE A 149 10.25 -7.01 4.28
CA ILE A 149 10.16 -8.46 4.12
C ILE A 149 11.28 -9.15 4.92
N LEU A 150 12.51 -8.63 4.88
CA LEU A 150 13.64 -9.15 5.66
C LEU A 150 13.49 -8.93 7.19
N ALA A 151 12.90 -7.81 7.61
CA ALA A 151 12.58 -7.53 9.01
C ALA A 151 11.50 -8.49 9.54
N LYS A 152 10.49 -8.81 8.71
CA LYS A 152 9.51 -9.87 9.01
C LYS A 152 10.15 -11.28 8.97
N SER A 153 11.12 -11.54 8.10
CA SER A 153 11.77 -12.87 8.00
C SER A 153 12.72 -13.18 9.16
N ASN A 154 13.22 -12.17 9.87
CA ASN A 154 14.02 -12.36 11.09
C ASN A 154 13.18 -12.86 12.29
N PHE A 155 11.87 -13.09 12.13
CA PHE A 155 10.98 -13.68 13.14
C PHE A 155 10.51 -15.11 12.81
N SER A 156 11.30 -15.87 12.03
CA SER A 156 11.10 -17.31 11.89
C SER A 156 12.42 -18.03 12.14
N GLY A 157 12.71 -18.32 13.40
CA GLY A 157 13.92 -19.00 13.79
C GLY A 157 14.09 -19.15 15.29
N GLU A 158 13.08 -19.70 15.98
CA GLU A 158 13.25 -20.54 17.18
C GLU A 158 12.19 -21.65 17.18
#